data_AF-A0A6J4UMI7-F1
#
_entry.id   AF-A0A6J4UMI7-F1
#
_cell.length_a   1.000
_cell.length_b   1.000
_cell.length_c   1.000
_cell.angle_alpha   90.00
_cell.angle_beta   90.00
_cell.angle_gamma   90.00
#
_symmetry.space_group_name_H-M   'P 1'
#
loop_
_entity.id
_entity.type
_entity.pdbx_description
1 polymer ?
#
loop_
_entity_poly.entity_id
_entity_poly.type
_entity_poly.pdbx_seq_one_letter_code
_entity_poly.pdbx_strand_id
1 'polypeptide(L)' 'PEQEFDSRPVPGSTSYEGPIGGLFLCGAGAWPGGCVMGAPGHNAAHEVIARLRDVGPNA' A
#
# COMPACT_ATOMS: atom_id res chain seq x y z
N PRO A 1 -3.43 13.05 15.08
CA PRO A 1 -4.60 12.40 14.42
C PRO A 1 -4.64 12.62 12.91
N GLU A 2 -4.48 13.87 12.42
CA GLU A 2 -4.54 14.15 10.97
C GLU A 2 -3.38 13.51 10.18
N GLN A 3 -2.14 13.60 10.67
CA GLN A 3 -0.95 13.03 9.99
C GLN A 3 -1.04 11.52 9.71
N GLU A 4 -1.86 10.79 10.48
CA GLU A 4 -2.03 9.34 10.37
C GLU A 4 -2.94 8.93 9.20
N PHE A 5 -3.82 9.85 8.77
CA PHE A 5 -4.71 9.66 7.61
C PHE A 5 -4.26 10.42 6.36
N ASP A 6 -3.38 11.41 6.52
CA ASP A 6 -3.03 12.37 5.46
C ASP A 6 -1.68 12.06 4.78
N SER A 7 -0.79 11.34 5.46
CA SER A 7 0.55 11.02 4.92
C SER A 7 0.56 9.64 4.29
N ARG A 8 0.32 9.60 2.97
CA ARG A 8 0.76 8.46 2.14
C ARG A 8 2.29 8.31 2.29
N PRO A 9 2.84 7.08 2.13
CA PRO A 9 4.27 6.83 2.37
C PRO A 9 5.20 7.69 1.52
N VAL A 10 4.69 8.15 0.38
CA VAL A 10 5.33 9.09 -0.53
C VAL A 10 4.30 10.15 -0.93
N PRO A 11 4.60 11.46 -0.83
CA PRO A 11 3.73 12.52 -1.33
C PRO A 11 3.34 12.27 -2.80
N GLY A 12 2.04 12.28 -3.10
CA GLY A 12 1.51 12.01 -4.45
C GLY A 12 1.28 10.53 -4.79
N SER A 13 1.61 9.58 -3.90
CA SER A 13 1.26 8.17 -4.14
C SER A 13 -0.19 7.87 -3.77
N THR A 14 -0.96 7.36 -4.73
CA THR A 14 -2.35 6.93 -4.54
C THR A 14 -2.48 5.43 -4.26
N SER A 15 -1.42 4.64 -4.48
CA SER A 15 -1.38 3.18 -4.27
C SER A 15 -0.47 2.83 -3.08
N TYR A 16 -0.51 1.55 -2.69
CA TYR A 16 0.43 0.94 -1.75
C TYR A 16 1.74 0.53 -2.44
N GLU A 17 1.79 0.48 -3.78
CA GLU A 17 3.02 0.28 -4.55
C GLU A 17 3.91 1.53 -4.48
N GLY A 18 5.18 1.32 -4.17
CA GLY A 18 6.19 2.37 -4.11
C GLY A 18 6.74 2.74 -5.50
N PRO A 19 7.72 3.65 -5.57
CA PRO A 19 8.39 3.99 -6.82
C PRO A 19 9.19 2.82 -7.43
N ILE A 20 9.41 1.75 -6.65
CA ILE A 20 10.03 0.50 -7.10
C ILE A 20 8.90 -0.47 -7.40
N GLY A 21 8.82 -0.94 -8.65
CA GLY A 21 7.79 -1.90 -9.09
C GLY A 21 7.85 -3.19 -8.28
N GLY A 22 6.69 -3.64 -7.80
CA GLY A 22 6.56 -4.84 -6.97
C GLY A 22 6.87 -4.64 -5.47
N LEU A 23 7.27 -3.43 -5.05
CA LEU A 23 7.47 -3.11 -3.63
C LEU A 23 6.20 -2.46 -3.07
N PHE A 24 5.56 -3.12 -2.11
CA PHE A 24 4.33 -2.65 -1.46
C PHE A 24 4.54 -2.36 0.02
N LEU A 25 3.92 -1.30 0.54
CA LEU A 25 3.94 -0.99 1.97
C LEU A 25 2.70 -1.53 2.67
N CYS A 26 2.84 -2.18 3.83
CA CYS A 26 1.73 -2.81 4.56
C CYS A 26 1.66 -2.46 6.06
N GLY A 27 2.61 -1.66 6.56
CA GLY A 27 2.77 -1.39 7.99
C GLY A 27 2.04 -0.15 8.51
N ALA A 28 2.30 0.22 9.77
CA ALA A 28 1.72 1.37 10.45
C ALA A 28 2.01 2.74 9.80
N GLY A 29 2.99 2.80 8.89
CA GLY A 29 3.26 3.98 8.06
C GLY A 29 2.46 4.03 6.74
N ALA A 30 1.61 3.04 6.48
CA ALA A 30 0.70 3.03 5.34
C ALA A 30 -0.71 3.46 5.77
N TRP A 31 -1.44 4.15 4.90
CA TRP A 31 -2.85 4.47 5.12
C TRP A 31 -3.64 3.20 5.45
N PRO A 32 -4.63 3.22 6.35
CA PRO A 32 -5.14 4.33 7.17
C PRO A 32 -4.38 4.56 8.51
N GLY A 33 -3.10 4.17 8.59
CA GLY A 33 -2.21 4.49 9.71
C GLY A 33 -2.15 3.44 10.84
N GLY A 34 -1.35 3.71 11.87
CA GLY A 34 -1.00 2.78 12.95
C GLY A 34 -2.13 2.45 13.93
N CYS A 35 -3.13 3.33 14.05
CA CYS A 35 -4.31 3.12 14.89
C CYS A 35 -5.36 2.16 14.29
N VAL A 36 -5.24 1.76 13.02
CA VAL A 36 -6.14 0.78 12.40
C VAL A 36 -5.39 -0.53 12.18
N MET A 37 -5.33 -1.34 13.24
CA MET A 37 -4.58 -2.60 13.24
C MET A 37 -5.08 -3.54 12.13
N GLY A 38 -4.19 -3.90 11.20
CA GLY A 38 -4.46 -4.88 10.14
C GLY A 38 -5.07 -4.34 8.84
N ALA A 39 -5.70 -3.16 8.84
CA ALA A 39 -6.21 -2.53 7.61
C ALA A 39 -5.12 -2.21 6.56
N PRO A 40 -3.95 -1.63 6.90
CA PRO A 40 -2.92 -1.36 5.90
C PRO A 40 -2.37 -2.64 5.27
N GLY A 41 -2.26 -3.72 6.05
CA GLY A 41 -1.84 -5.03 5.55
C GLY A 41 -2.88 -5.68 4.63
N HIS A 42 -4.16 -5.60 4.99
CA HIS A 42 -5.26 -6.11 4.17
C HIS A 42 -5.32 -5.40 2.81
N ASN A 43 -5.24 -4.07 2.80
CA ASN A 43 -5.31 -3.28 1.57
C ASN A 43 -4.08 -3.49 0.68
N ALA A 44 -2.88 -3.53 1.26
CA ALA A 44 -1.65 -3.82 0.53
C ALA A 44 -1.71 -5.20 -0.15
N ALA A 45 -2.23 -6.21 0.54
CA ALA A 45 -2.41 -7.55 -0.04
C ALA A 45 -3.36 -7.53 -1.24
N HIS A 46 -4.45 -6.76 -1.18
CA HIS A 46 -5.38 -6.61 -2.31
C HIS A 46 -4.71 -5.95 -3.54
N GLU A 47 -3.90 -4.92 -3.34
CA GLU A 47 -3.13 -4.28 -4.41
C GLU A 47 -2.09 -5.22 -5.01
N VAL A 48 -1.37 -5.99 -4.18
CA VAL A 48 -0.42 -7.01 -4.64
C VAL A 48 -1.13 -8.04 -5.52
N ILE A 49 -2.29 -8.54 -5.10
CA ILE A 49 -3.06 -9.53 -5.85
C ILE A 49 -3.54 -8.94 -7.18
N ALA A 50 -4.02 -7.68 -7.20
CA ALA A 50 -4.40 -7.01 -8.43
C ALA A 50 -3.20 -6.85 -9.38
N ARG A 51 -2.06 -6.39 -8.86
CA ARG A 51 -0.82 -6.25 -9.64
C ARG A 51 -0.35 -7.59 -10.22
N LEU A 52 -0.37 -8.66 -9.43
CA LEU A 52 0.02 -10.00 -9.88
C LEU A 52 -0.97 -10.61 -10.90
N ARG A 53 -2.20 -10.10 -10.97
CA ARG A 53 -3.15 -10.46 -12.04
C ARG A 53 -2.90 -9.67 -13.32
N ASP A 54 -2.53 -8.40 -13.18
CA ASP A 54 -2.21 -7.52 -14.32
C ASP A 54 -0.86 -7.89 -14.97
N VAL A 55 0.11 -8.30 -14.16
CA VAL A 55 1.34 -8.93 -14.62
C VAL A 55 1.02 -10.41 -14.89
N GLY A 56 0.60 -10.73 -16.11
CA GLY A 56 0.38 -12.11 -16.53
C GLY A 56 1.59 -13.02 -16.24
N PRO A 57 1.44 -14.36 -16.33
CA PRO A 57 2.41 -15.37 -15.84
C PRO A 57 3.81 -15.37 -16.52
N ASN A 58 4.17 -14.34 -17.28
CA ASN A 58 5.40 -14.26 -18.08
C ASN A 58 6.20 -12.96 -17.82
N ALA A 59 6.17 -12.40 -16.61
CA ALA A 59 7.16 -11.40 -16.20
C ALA A 59 8.39 -12.06 -15.57
#